data_AF-A0AAX3HR52-F1
#
_entry.id   AF-A0AAX3HR52-F1
#
_cell.length_a   1.000
_cell.length_b   1.000
_cell.length_c   1.000
_cell.angle_alpha   90.00
_cell.angle_beta   90.00
_cell.angle_gamma   90.00
#
_symmetry.space_group_name_H-M   'P 1'
#
loop_
_entity.id
_entity.type
_entity.pdbx_description
1 polymer ?
#
loop_
_entity_poly.entity_id
_entity_poly.type
_entity_poly.pdbx_seq_one_letter_code
_entity_poly.pdbx_strand_id
1 'polypeptide(L)' 'MVLETGIHPGELKDMVCSPGGTTIEAVATLEEKGLRTAIISAMQRCTQKSVELSGQTKK' A
#
# COMPACT_ATOMS: atom_id res chain seq x y z
N MET A 1 9.19 12.60 1.00
CA MET A 1 9.71 11.97 -0.23
C MET A 1 8.75 12.11 -1.41
N VAL A 2 7.71 11.29 -1.63
CA VAL A 2 6.83 11.43 -2.83
C VAL A 2 6.28 12.85 -3.02
N LEU A 3 5.71 13.44 -1.95
CA LEU A 3 5.12 14.79 -2.02
C LEU A 3 6.15 15.91 -2.16
N GLU A 4 7.41 15.65 -1.83
CA GLU A 4 8.51 16.64 -1.89
C GLU A 4 9.28 16.55 -3.21
N THR A 5 9.53 15.32 -3.69
CA THR A 5 10.33 15.04 -4.88
C THR A 5 9.49 14.87 -6.14
N GLY A 6 8.20 14.55 -6.01
CA GLY A 6 7.32 14.20 -7.12
C GLY A 6 7.66 12.88 -7.81
N ILE A 7 8.67 12.14 -7.32
CA ILE A 7 9.13 10.89 -7.92
C ILE A 7 8.13 9.78 -7.62
N HIS A 8 7.95 8.88 -8.60
CA HIS A 8 7.08 7.74 -8.44
C HIS A 8 7.52 6.87 -7.23
N PRO A 9 6.60 6.43 -6.35
CA PRO A 9 6.95 5.68 -5.15
C PRO A 9 7.70 4.37 -5.44
N GLY A 10 7.46 3.75 -6.61
CA GLY A 10 8.22 2.57 -7.05
C GLY A 10 9.71 2.87 -7.26
N GLU A 11 10.02 4.02 -7.87
CA GLU A 11 11.39 4.45 -8.12
C GLU A 11 12.08 4.85 -6.81
N LEU A 12 11.38 5.55 -5.91
CA LEU A 12 11.90 5.85 -4.56
C LEU A 12 12.22 4.58 -3.77
N LYS A 13 11.38 3.55 -3.88
CA LYS A 13 11.63 2.23 -3.30
C LYS A 13 12.87 1.60 -3.93
N ASP A 14 13.05 1.67 -5.25
CA ASP A 14 14.24 1.14 -5.93
C ASP A 14 15.53 1.88 -5.51
N MET A 15 15.46 3.20 -5.30
CA MET A 15 16.61 4.01 -4.84
C MET A 15 17.17 3.59 -3.46
N VAL A 16 16.36 2.96 -2.60
CA VAL A 16 16.80 2.48 -1.27
C VAL A 16 17.03 0.97 -1.22
N CYS A 17 16.70 0.25 -2.28
CA CYS A 17 16.84 -1.21 -2.38
C CYS A 17 18.08 -1.58 -3.18
N SER A 18 19.24 -1.63 -2.53
CA SER A 18 20.46 -2.13 -3.16
C SER A 18 20.34 -3.62 -3.49
N PRO A 19 20.89 -4.10 -4.62
CA PRO A 19 20.91 -5.53 -4.96
C PRO A 19 21.55 -6.38 -3.84
N GLY A 20 20.85 -7.42 -3.40
CA GLY A 20 21.30 -8.32 -2.31
C GLY A 20 21.38 -7.67 -0.92
N GLY A 21 20.85 -6.45 -0.75
CA GLY A 21 20.83 -5.76 0.53
C GLY A 21 19.68 -6.20 1.44
N THR A 22 19.74 -5.80 2.71
CA THR A 22 18.71 -6.13 3.70
C THR A 22 17.33 -5.59 3.35
N THR A 23 17.26 -4.40 2.74
CA THR A 23 15.99 -3.79 2.34
C THR A 23 15.28 -4.57 1.25
N ILE A 24 16.00 -5.08 0.24
CA ILE A 24 15.36 -5.81 -0.86
C ILE A 24 14.85 -7.18 -0.39
N GLU A 25 15.55 -7.85 0.53
CA GLU A 25 15.07 -9.09 1.17
C GLU A 25 13.78 -8.86 1.98
N ALA A 26 13.70 -7.74 2.71
CA ALA A 26 12.48 -7.35 3.42
C ALA A 26 11.33 -7.08 2.45
N VAL A 27 11.58 -6.32 1.37
CA VAL A 27 10.57 -6.05 0.33
C VAL A 27 10.09 -7.34 -0.32
N ALA A 28 10.99 -8.25 -0.71
CA ALA A 28 10.65 -9.53 -1.31
C ALA A 28 9.72 -10.34 -0.39
N THR A 29 10.04 -10.42 0.90
CA THR A 29 9.20 -11.10 1.90
C THR A 29 7.81 -10.45 2.00
N LEU A 30 7.73 -9.11 2.00
CA LEU A 30 6.44 -8.41 2.06
C LEU A 30 5.58 -8.65 0.82
N GLU A 31 6.20 -8.73 -0.37
CA GLU A 31 5.50 -9.06 -1.62
C GLU A 31 5.03 -10.54 -1.61
N GLU A 32 5.85 -11.48 -1.13
CA GLU A 32 5.46 -12.89 -0.96
C GLU A 32 4.27 -13.06 0.00
N LYS A 33 4.21 -12.24 1.06
CA LYS A 33 3.09 -12.21 1.99
C LYS A 33 1.88 -11.42 1.46
N GLY A 34 1.95 -10.88 0.24
CA GLY A 34 0.83 -10.23 -0.43
C GLY A 34 0.46 -8.86 0.13
N LEU A 35 1.43 -8.11 0.68
CA LEU A 35 1.19 -6.81 1.33
C LEU A 35 0.34 -5.86 0.47
N ARG A 36 0.68 -5.69 -0.82
CA ARG A 36 -0.06 -4.78 -1.72
C ARG A 36 -1.53 -5.18 -1.85
N THR A 37 -1.77 -6.46 -2.09
CA THR A 37 -3.12 -7.02 -2.23
C THR A 37 -3.91 -6.84 -0.93
N ALA A 38 -3.27 -7.07 0.22
CA ALA A 38 -3.90 -6.90 1.53
C ALA A 38 -4.36 -5.45 1.75
N ILE A 39 -3.49 -4.46 1.49
CA ILE A 39 -3.83 -3.04 1.62
C ILE A 39 -4.97 -2.64 0.68
N ILE A 40 -4.88 -3.01 -0.60
CA ILE A 40 -5.90 -2.66 -1.61
C ILE A 40 -7.25 -3.24 -1.21
N SER A 41 -7.29 -4.53 -0.85
CA SER A 41 -8.52 -5.22 -0.46
C SER A 41 -9.11 -4.65 0.83
N ALA A 42 -8.26 -4.33 1.82
CA ALA A 42 -8.69 -3.70 3.06
C ALA A 42 -9.32 -2.34 2.81
N MET A 43 -8.72 -1.52 1.95
CA MET A 43 -9.27 -0.20 1.60
C MET A 43 -10.58 -0.30 0.83
N GLN A 44 -10.70 -1.23 -0.11
CA GLN A 44 -11.97 -1.49 -0.79
C GLN A 44 -13.07 -1.87 0.21
N ARG A 45 -12.76 -2.75 1.18
CA ARG A 45 -13.70 -3.15 2.21
C ARG A 45 -14.06 -2.00 3.16
N CYS A 46 -13.10 -1.17 3.50
CA CYS A 46 -13.29 0.03 4.30
C CYS A 46 -14.25 1.02 3.59
N THR A 47 -14.00 1.31 2.32
CA THR A 47 -14.88 2.18 1.51
C THR A 47 -16.29 1.61 1.40
N GLN A 48 -16.42 0.31 1.10
CA GLN A 48 -17.72 -0.35 1.04
C GLN A 48 -18.48 -0.22 2.36
N LYS A 49 -17.80 -0.47 3.49
CA LYS A 49 -18.44 -0.35 4.81
C LYS A 49 -18.82 1.10 5.13
N SER A 50 -17.99 2.06 4.76
CA SER A 50 -18.29 3.50 4.94
C SER A 50 -19.56 3.90 4.20
N VAL A 51 -19.72 3.45 2.94
CA VAL A 51 -20.93 3.69 2.14
C VAL A 51 -22.16 3.08 2.80
N GLU A 52 -22.08 1.82 3.25
CA GLU A 52 -23.17 1.15 3.97
C GLU A 52 -23.60 1.92 5.22
N LEU A 53 -22.64 2.38 6.03
CA LEU A 53 -22.91 3.15 7.25
C LEU A 53 -23.55 4.51 6.93
N SER A 54 -23.10 5.17 5.86
CA SER A 54 -23.68 6.46 5.43
C SER A 54 -25.11 6.34 4.90
N GLY A 55 -25.47 5.20 4.31
CA GLY A 55 -26.82 4.93 3.82
C GLY A 55 -27.82 4.52 4.92
N GLN A 56 -27.33 4.09 6.09
CA GLN A 56 -28.16 3.65 7.21
C GLN A 56 -28.65 4.78 8.12
N THR A 57 -28.27 6.04 7.86
CA THR A 57 -28.67 7.21 8.66
C THR A 57 -30.04 7.80 8.31
N LYS A 58 -30.85 7.13 7.47
CA LYS A 58 -32.20 7.60 7.06
C LYS A 58 -33.35 6.67 7.50
N LYS A 59 -33.32 6.16 8.73
CA LYS A 59 -34.52 5.61 9.37
C LYS A 59 -34.87 6.39 10.61
#